data_AF-A0A9E4I9Z6-F1
#
_entry.id   AF-A0A9E4I9Z6-F1
#
_cell.length_a   1.000
_cell.length_b   1.000
_cell.length_c   1.000
_cell.angle_alpha   90.00
_cell.angle_beta   90.00
_cell.angle_gamma   90.00
#
_symmetry.space_group_name_H-M   'P 1'
#
loop_
_entity.id
_entity.type
_entity.pdbx_description
1 polymer ?
#
loop_
_entity_poly.entity_id
_entity_poly.type
_entity_poly.pdbx_seq_one_letter_code
_entity_poly.pdbx_strand_id
1 'polypeptide(L)'
;MTLAVLPGAVIRRRITEVSRRLSRCRQELQVTEEQLGHFSDSEADAHLRSLVSETPLADREFRDAARQAEAMAGHRDRLRSEIAALEERLDELLDRLSSRRNP
;
A
#
# COMPACT_ATOMS: atom_id res chain seq x y z
N MET A 1 27.48 8.79 -33.71
CA MET A 1 26.01 8.67 -33.83
C MET A 1 25.39 8.69 -32.44
N THR A 2 25.17 9.87 -31.88
CA THR A 2 24.47 10.05 -30.61
C THR A 2 22.98 9.87 -30.85
N LEU A 3 22.43 8.75 -30.40
CA LEU A 3 20.99 8.53 -30.40
C LEU A 3 20.38 9.53 -29.39
N ALA A 4 19.93 10.68 -29.88
CA ALA A 4 19.18 11.63 -29.05
C ALA A 4 17.93 10.87 -28.57
N VAL A 5 17.91 10.50 -27.29
CA VAL A 5 16.76 9.83 -26.69
C VAL A 5 15.56 10.74 -26.90
N LEU A 6 14.64 10.32 -27.77
CA LEU A 6 13.45 11.11 -28.08
C LEU A 6 12.69 11.34 -26.76
N PRO A 7 12.30 12.57 -26.42
CA PRO A 7 11.63 12.88 -25.15
C PRO A 7 10.41 11.99 -24.85
N GLY A 8 9.68 11.54 -25.88
CA GLY A 8 8.56 10.59 -25.73
C GLY A 8 8.97 9.18 -25.30
N ALA A 9 10.17 8.71 -25.64
CA ALA A 9 10.68 7.42 -25.17
C ALA A 9 11.00 7.46 -23.66
N VAL A 10 11.51 8.59 -23.16
CA VAL A 10 11.73 8.81 -21.72
C VAL A 10 10.42 8.80 -20.94
N ILE A 11 9.39 9.51 -21.44
CA ILE A 11 8.07 9.56 -20.81
C ILE A 11 7.45 8.16 -20.73
N ARG A 12 7.49 7.38 -21.82
CA ARG A 12 6.98 5.99 -21.82
C ARG A 12 7.73 5.09 -20.85
N ARG A 13 9.06 5.19 -20.79
CA ARG A 13 9.85 4.45 -19.79
C ARG A 13 9.41 4.81 -18.37
N ARG A 14 9.22 6.10 -18.10
CA ARG A 14 8.78 6.56 -16.77
C ARG A 14 7.37 6.06 -16.42
N ILE A 15 6.45 6.06 -17.39
CA ILE A 15 5.12 5.46 -17.23
C ILE A 15 5.26 3.99 -16.83
N THR A 16 6.07 3.20 -17.53
CA THR A 16 6.29 1.79 -17.19
C THR A 16 6.87 1.62 -15.78
N GLU A 17 7.82 2.46 -15.37
CA GLU A 17 8.39 2.43 -14.01
C GLU A 17 7.33 2.74 -12.94
N VAL A 18 6.54 3.79 -13.13
CA VAL A 18 5.46 4.20 -12.21
C VAL A 18 4.37 3.13 -12.12
N SER A 19 3.91 2.59 -13.26
CA SER A 19 2.89 1.53 -13.27
C SER A 19 3.36 0.25 -12.57
N ARG A 20 4.63 -0.12 -12.70
CA ARG A 20 5.20 -1.27 -11.97
C ARG A 20 5.19 -1.04 -10.47
N ARG A 21 5.59 0.15 -10.03
CA ARG A 21 5.58 0.52 -8.61
C ARG A 21 4.15 0.53 -8.06
N LEU A 22 3.21 1.11 -8.80
CA LEU A 22 1.79 1.14 -8.45
C LEU A 22 1.22 -0.28 -8.29
N SER A 23 1.52 -1.19 -9.22
CA SER A 23 1.09 -2.59 -9.12
C SER A 23 1.63 -3.27 -7.86
N ARG A 24 2.89 -2.99 -7.50
CA ARG A 24 3.50 -3.55 -6.29
C ARG A 24 2.84 -3.00 -5.03
N CYS A 25 2.63 -1.69 -4.94
CA CYS A 25 1.97 -1.07 -3.78
C CYS A 25 0.53 -1.59 -3.61
N ARG A 26 -0.22 -1.80 -4.69
CA ARG A 26 -1.58 -2.37 -4.63
C ARG A 26 -1.58 -3.82 -4.14
N GLN A 27 -0.63 -4.64 -4.60
CA GLN A 27 -0.50 -6.02 -4.12
C GLN A 27 -0.13 -6.05 -2.64
N GLU A 28 0.78 -5.19 -2.21
CA GLU A 28 1.18 -5.07 -0.81
C GLU A 28 0.03 -4.56 0.08
N LEU A 29 -0.76 -3.61 -0.43
CA LEU A 29 -1.95 -3.11 0.24
C LEU A 29 -2.96 -4.22 0.46
N GLN A 30 -3.23 -5.02 -0.57
CA GLN A 30 -4.16 -6.16 -0.47
C GLN A 30 -3.73 -7.14 0.62
N VAL A 31 -2.45 -7.52 0.66
CA VAL A 31 -1.92 -8.41 1.70
C VAL A 31 -2.03 -7.78 3.09
N THR A 32 -1.73 -6.49 3.21
CA THR A 32 -1.82 -5.77 4.50
C THR A 32 -3.27 -5.68 4.99
N GLU A 33 -4.22 -5.45 4.09
CA GLU A 33 -5.65 -5.41 4.40
C GLU A 33 -6.19 -6.79 4.81
N GLU A 34 -5.77 -7.86 4.14
CA GLU A 34 -6.11 -9.24 4.51
C GLU A 34 -5.59 -9.57 5.91
N GLN A 35 -4.32 -9.25 6.19
CA GLN A 35 -3.73 -9.48 7.51
C GLN A 35 -4.44 -8.67 8.61
N LEU A 36 -4.78 -7.41 8.37
CA LEU A 36 -5.55 -6.59 9.31
C LEU A 36 -6.96 -7.14 9.56
N GLY A 37 -7.60 -7.72 8.54
CA GLY A 37 -8.87 -8.43 8.69
C GLY A 37 -8.76 -9.59 9.69
N HIS A 38 -7.72 -10.40 9.57
CA HIS A 38 -7.47 -11.52 10.50
C HIS A 38 -7.23 -11.08 11.96
N PHE A 39 -6.61 -9.92 12.19
CA PHE A 39 -6.45 -9.38 13.54
C PHE A 39 -7.78 -8.98 14.18
N SER A 40 -8.72 -8.41 13.41
CA SER A 40 -10.03 -8.02 13.93
C SER A 40 -10.87 -9.22 14.35
N ASP A 41 -10.83 -10.31 13.56
CA ASP A 41 -11.50 -11.57 13.90
C ASP A 41 -10.85 -12.24 15.13
N SER A 42 -9.53 -12.14 15.26
CA SER A 42 -8.79 -12.71 16.40
C SER A 42 -8.99 -11.94 17.70
N GLU A 43 -9.12 -10.60 17.66
CA GLU A 43 -9.43 -9.79 18.85
C GLU A 43 -10.81 -10.15 19.42
N ALA A 44 -11.81 -10.39 18.57
CA ALA A 44 -13.14 -10.80 19.02
C ALA A 44 -13.10 -12.14 19.77
N ASP A 45 -12.34 -13.12 19.27
CA ASP A 45 -12.16 -14.42 19.94
C ASP A 45 -11.34 -14.30 21.24
N ALA A 46 -10.30 -13.47 21.25
CA ALA A 46 -9.48 -13.22 22.44
C ALA A 46 -10.25 -12.48 23.54
N HIS A 47 -11.11 -11.52 23.19
CA HIS A 47 -12.01 -10.84 24.14
C HIS A 47 -12.96 -11.84 24.82
N LEU A 48 -13.54 -12.77 24.05
CA LEU A 48 -14.39 -13.83 24.59
C LEU A 48 -13.63 -14.75 25.56
N ARG A 49 -12.36 -15.09 25.27
CA ARG A 49 -11.52 -15.92 26.16
C ARG A 49 -11.01 -15.16 27.39
N SER A 50 -10.70 -13.89 27.26
CA SER A 50 -10.28 -13.01 28.35
C SER A 50 -11.35 -12.92 29.45
N LEU A 51 -12.62 -12.78 29.06
CA LEU A 51 -13.77 -12.82 29.99
C LEU A 51 -13.90 -14.16 30.73
N VAL A 52 -13.33 -15.24 30.19
CA VAL A 52 -13.41 -16.59 30.75
C VAL A 52 -12.19 -16.93 31.61
N SER A 53 -11.04 -16.26 31.45
CA SER A 53 -9.77 -16.73 32.03
C SER A 53 -9.00 -15.76 32.93
N GLU A 54 -9.35 -14.46 33.03
CA GLU A 54 -8.73 -13.49 33.98
C GLU A 54 -7.22 -13.71 34.28
N THR A 55 -6.37 -13.95 33.27
CA THR A 55 -4.92 -14.18 33.51
C THR A 55 -4.05 -13.01 33.00
N PRO A 56 -3.03 -12.59 33.77
CA PRO A 56 -2.10 -11.53 33.36
C PRO A 56 -1.31 -11.80 32.06
N LEU A 57 -1.17 -13.08 31.66
CA LEU A 57 -0.49 -13.47 30.41
C LEU A 57 -1.31 -13.06 29.18
N ALA A 58 -2.63 -13.26 29.22
CA ALA A 58 -3.54 -12.89 28.14
C ALA A 58 -3.55 -11.37 27.89
N ASP A 59 -3.41 -10.57 28.96
CA ASP A 59 -3.37 -9.10 28.87
C ASP A 59 -2.11 -8.59 28.15
N ARG A 60 -0.97 -9.28 28.31
CA ARG A 60 0.28 -8.94 27.60
C ARG A 60 0.21 -9.30 26.12
N GLU A 61 -0.26 -10.51 25.80
CA GLU A 61 -0.41 -10.95 24.40
C GLU A 61 -1.38 -10.05 23.64
N PHE A 62 -2.47 -9.62 24.29
CA PHE A 62 -3.41 -8.66 23.73
C PHE A 62 -2.75 -7.32 23.40
N ARG A 63 -1.97 -6.74 24.32
CA ARG A 63 -1.27 -5.48 24.07
C ARG A 63 -0.23 -5.58 22.96
N ASP A 64 0.44 -6.72 22.84
CA ASP A 64 1.45 -6.94 21.80
C ASP A 64 0.78 -7.04 20.42
N ALA A 65 -0.34 -7.78 20.33
CA ALA A 65 -1.16 -7.86 19.12
C ALA A 65 -1.75 -6.50 18.71
N ALA A 66 -2.25 -5.72 19.67
CA ALA A 66 -2.80 -4.39 19.42
C ALA A 66 -1.75 -3.43 18.82
N ARG A 67 -0.51 -3.43 19.36
CA ARG A 67 0.58 -2.62 18.79
C ARG A 67 0.97 -3.06 17.37
N GLN A 68 0.93 -4.36 17.11
CA GLN A 68 1.20 -4.88 15.77
C GLN A 68 0.10 -4.44 14.78
N ALA A 69 -1.17 -4.54 15.16
CA ALA A 69 -2.29 -4.09 14.35
C ALA A 69 -2.21 -2.58 14.06
N GLU A 70 -1.85 -1.76 15.05
CA GLU A 70 -1.64 -0.32 14.87
C GLU A 70 -0.51 -0.02 13.87
N ALA A 71 0.64 -0.68 13.99
CA ALA A 71 1.75 -0.52 13.06
C ALA A 71 1.35 -0.91 11.62
N MET A 72 0.57 -1.98 11.47
CA MET A 72 0.05 -2.43 10.17
C MET A 72 -0.98 -1.46 9.58
N ALA A 73 -1.85 -0.88 10.40
CA ALA A 73 -2.78 0.17 9.97
C ALA A 73 -2.01 1.40 9.46
N GLY A 74 -0.97 1.82 10.18
CA GLY A 74 -0.08 2.89 9.73
C GLY A 74 0.64 2.57 8.41
N HIS A 75 1.06 1.32 8.21
CA HIS A 75 1.65 0.87 6.94
C HIS A 75 0.64 0.91 5.78
N ARG A 76 -0.58 0.41 6.00
CA ARG A 76 -1.70 0.47 5.05
C ARG A 76 -1.95 1.90 4.59
N ASP A 77 -1.99 2.85 5.52
CA ASP A 77 -2.28 4.25 5.21
C ASP A 77 -1.14 4.91 4.41
N ARG A 78 0.12 4.52 4.67
CA ARG A 78 1.26 4.92 3.83
C ARG A 78 1.16 4.35 2.42
N LEU A 79 0.80 3.08 2.27
CA LEU A 79 0.61 2.44 0.96
C LEU A 79 -0.50 3.14 0.15
N ARG A 80 -1.63 3.46 0.79
CA ARG A 80 -2.72 4.22 0.16
C ARG A 80 -2.26 5.60 -0.32
N SER A 81 -1.50 6.30 0.50
CA SER A 81 -0.94 7.61 0.15
C SER A 81 0.05 7.52 -1.02
N GLU A 82 0.90 6.49 -1.03
CA GLU A 82 1.84 6.24 -2.12
C GLU A 82 1.13 5.87 -3.44
N ILE A 83 0.08 5.05 -3.36
CA ILE A 83 -0.77 4.70 -4.51
C ILE A 83 -1.37 5.97 -5.13
N ALA A 84 -1.97 6.84 -4.33
CA ALA A 84 -2.58 8.08 -4.81
C ALA A 84 -1.55 8.99 -5.52
N ALA A 85 -0.36 9.14 -4.92
CA ALA A 85 0.72 9.93 -5.53
C ALA A 85 1.25 9.32 -6.84
N LEU A 86 1.28 7.99 -6.94
CA LEU A 86 1.69 7.31 -8.17
C LEU A 86 0.63 7.39 -9.27
N GLU A 87 -0.65 7.38 -8.92
CA GLU A 87 -1.77 7.60 -9.84
C GLU A 87 -1.74 9.02 -10.41
N GLU A 88 -1.64 10.05 -9.56
CA GLU A 88 -1.48 11.44 -10.00
C GLU A 88 -0.28 11.60 -10.93
N ARG A 89 0.86 10.99 -10.56
CA ARG A 89 2.05 11.03 -11.39
C ARG A 89 1.86 10.33 -12.74
N LEU A 90 1.11 9.23 -12.78
CA LEU A 90 0.83 8.51 -14.02
C LEU A 90 -0.04 9.38 -14.94
N ASP A 91 -1.06 10.04 -14.40
CA ASP A 91 -1.93 10.95 -15.13
C ASP A 91 -1.13 12.11 -15.75
N GLU A 92 -0.28 12.78 -14.97
CA GLU A 92 0.61 13.83 -15.47
C GLU A 92 1.48 13.37 -16.64
N LEU A 93 2.01 12.15 -16.56
CA LEU A 93 2.88 11.58 -17.61
C LEU A 93 2.08 11.23 -18.87
N LEU A 94 0.85 10.73 -18.71
CA LEU A 94 -0.04 10.43 -19.81
C LEU A 94 -0.52 11.71 -20.52
N ASP A 95 -0.82 12.77 -19.77
CA ASP A 95 -1.18 14.09 -20.33
C ASP A 95 -0.04 14.70 -21.14
N ARG A 96 1.19 14.65 -20.62
CA ARG A 96 2.39 15.09 -21.34
C ARG A 96 2.61 14.28 -22.62
N LEU A 97 2.36 12.97 -22.59
CA LEU A 97 2.49 12.11 -23.77
C LEU A 97 1.42 12.43 -24.82
N SER A 98 0.17 12.65 -24.40
CA SER A 98 -0.97 12.98 -25.25
C SER A 98 -0.83 14.36 -25.89
N SER A 99 -0.45 15.36 -25.11
CA SER A 99 -0.20 16.73 -25.59
C SER A 99 0.91 16.77 -26.66
N ARG A 100 1.91 15.88 -26.56
CA ARG A 100 2.97 15.78 -27.57
C ARG A 100 2.54 15.08 -28.85
N ARG A 101 1.49 14.24 -28.80
CA ARG A 101 0.99 13.48 -29.96
C ARG A 101 0.01 14.29 -30.80
N ASN A 102 -0.56 15.36 -30.25
CA ASN A 102 -1.53 16.24 -30.88
C ASN A 102 -0.99 17.69 -30.94
N PRO A 103 0.02 17.98 -31.79
CA PRO A 103 0.58 19.32 -31.93
C PRO A 103 -0.39 20.31 -32.58
#